data_AF-A0A514WTF1-F1
#
_entry.id   AF-A0A514WTF1-F1
#
_cell.length_a   1.000
_cell.length_b   1.000
_cell.length_c   1.000
_cell.angle_alpha   90.00
_cell.angle_beta   90.00
_cell.angle_gamma   90.00
#
_symmetry.space_group_name_H-M   'P 1'
#
loop_
_entity.id
_entity.type
_entity.pdbx_description
1 polymer ?
#
loop_
_entity_poly.entity_id
_entity_poly.type
_entity_poly.pdbx_seq_one_letter_code
_entity_poly.pdbx_strand_id
1 'polypeptide(L)'
;MAENESTTKVEDHNKENSPEETSEELLSLDNLDSILAEEDPEFAKSLGEIGPIDPNSQIDSDGTYTVDDEKKLWAKGSALRQKILKVFPFLPSLSYKIKMQRSALRLKWIDTKEKLRVGIKAAGPATLKAIKAGLGKIKDGIGAGLAAFKEFSLVKKLAFVGLVAATVVACIVGYKAANHKLLPEDQDLFLPSLEEWAQAKYLYDTKEEQMESFYDSTRTSQNMIEMKKIVANIRPSKSSGPNPMAAMEFYVEGTVAEVVVEIKDREPEMKDLFLRTIEEMNYDQMASGEGKQLLCDRLRKDINKVLTTGKVRRIFIKTAIVKP
;
A
#
# COMPACT_ATOMS: atom_id res chain seq x y z
N MET A 1 24.33 -7.65 -55.67
CA MET A 1 23.67 -6.34 -55.51
C MET A 1 23.40 -6.20 -54.02
N ALA A 2 24.44 -5.84 -53.28
CA ALA A 2 24.76 -4.49 -52.82
C ALA A 2 24.06 -4.22 -51.47
N GLU A 3 24.83 -4.53 -50.43
CA GLU A 3 24.64 -4.20 -49.02
C GLU A 3 24.73 -2.69 -48.83
N ASN A 4 23.95 -2.13 -47.89
CA ASN A 4 24.14 -0.77 -47.39
C ASN A 4 24.13 -0.81 -45.87
N GLU A 5 25.34 -0.92 -45.31
CA GLU A 5 25.65 -0.65 -43.92
C GLU A 5 25.68 0.87 -43.69
N SER A 6 24.92 1.35 -42.71
CA SER A 6 24.96 2.75 -42.27
C SER A 6 25.83 2.85 -41.03
N THR A 7 27.09 3.23 -41.24
CA THR A 7 28.05 3.58 -40.19
C THR A 7 27.97 5.07 -39.88
N THR A 8 27.35 5.46 -38.75
CA THR A 8 27.53 6.80 -38.19
C THR A 8 28.62 6.77 -37.14
N LYS A 9 29.82 7.23 -37.55
CA LYS A 9 30.88 7.74 -36.68
C LYS A 9 30.32 8.86 -35.82
N VAL A 10 30.47 8.76 -34.51
CA VAL A 10 30.42 9.92 -33.62
C VAL A 10 31.84 10.10 -33.08
N GLU A 11 32.38 11.28 -33.34
CA GLU A 11 33.74 11.68 -33.00
C GLU A 11 33.86 11.96 -31.50
N ASP A 12 34.91 11.39 -30.91
CA ASP A 12 35.46 11.77 -29.62
C ASP A 12 36.08 13.17 -29.71
N HIS A 13 35.63 14.10 -28.86
CA HIS A 13 36.41 15.28 -28.50
C HIS A 13 36.19 15.70 -27.04
N ASN A 14 37.32 15.75 -26.32
CA ASN A 14 37.67 16.61 -25.20
C ASN A 14 36.99 16.46 -23.81
N LYS A 15 37.68 15.67 -22.98
CA LYS A 15 38.36 16.07 -21.73
C LYS A 15 38.17 17.50 -21.17
N GLU A 16 38.03 17.49 -19.84
CA GLU A 16 38.59 18.42 -18.85
C GLU A 16 37.97 19.81 -18.76
N ASN A 17 36.97 19.94 -17.87
CA ASN A 17 36.88 21.02 -16.88
C ASN A 17 35.70 20.74 -15.94
N SER A 18 35.96 20.00 -14.87
CA SER A 18 35.10 19.96 -13.68
C SER A 18 35.68 20.93 -12.66
N PRO A 19 35.05 22.10 -12.42
CA PRO A 19 35.30 22.84 -11.21
C PRO A 19 34.60 22.11 -10.06
N GLU A 20 35.42 21.49 -9.21
CA GLU A 20 35.09 21.30 -7.81
C GLU A 20 34.80 22.66 -7.15
N GLU A 21 34.04 22.63 -6.07
CA GLU A 21 33.81 23.73 -5.13
C GLU A 21 32.85 24.84 -5.57
N THR A 22 31.55 24.52 -5.54
CA THR A 22 30.62 25.39 -4.82
C THR A 22 29.94 24.57 -3.74
N SER A 23 30.31 24.90 -2.51
CA SER A 23 29.70 24.46 -1.27
C SER A 23 28.20 24.32 -1.39
N GLU A 24 27.70 23.15 -1.01
CA GLU A 24 26.36 22.95 -0.48
C GLU A 24 26.19 23.91 0.72
N GLU A 25 25.88 25.18 0.44
CA GLU A 25 25.16 26.01 1.38
C GLU A 25 23.84 25.28 1.60
N LEU A 26 23.78 24.58 2.74
CA LEU A 26 22.55 24.06 3.31
C LEU A 26 21.54 25.20 3.26
N LEU A 27 20.65 25.16 2.26
CA LEU A 27 19.48 26.03 2.18
C LEU A 27 18.78 25.88 3.54
N SER A 28 18.97 26.88 4.40
CA SER A 28 18.23 26.95 5.65
C SER A 28 16.75 26.96 5.28
N LEU A 29 15.92 26.31 6.09
CA LEU A 29 14.47 26.25 5.84
C LEU A 29 13.87 27.66 5.61
N ASP A 30 14.43 28.67 6.28
CA ASP A 30 14.05 30.07 6.11
C ASP A 30 14.32 30.62 4.70
N ASN A 31 15.33 30.11 3.99
CA ASN A 31 15.63 30.49 2.61
C ASN A 31 14.72 29.78 1.59
N LEU A 32 14.20 28.60 1.93
CA LEU A 32 13.20 27.92 1.09
C LEU A 32 11.84 28.62 1.17
N ASP A 33 11.44 29.08 2.36
CA ASP A 33 10.20 29.83 2.54
C ASP A 33 10.23 31.20 1.85
N SER A 34 11.39 31.86 1.79
CA SER A 34 11.54 33.12 1.05
C SER A 34 11.50 32.91 -0.47
N ILE A 35 12.13 31.85 -0.99
CA ILE A 35 12.05 31.48 -2.42
C ILE A 35 10.61 31.11 -2.80
N LEU A 36 9.90 30.32 -1.97
CA LEU A 36 8.50 29.98 -2.24
C LEU A 36 7.58 31.21 -2.21
N ALA A 37 7.82 32.17 -1.31
CA ALA A 37 7.03 33.40 -1.23
C ALA A 37 7.26 34.32 -2.45
N GLU A 38 8.44 34.24 -3.07
CA GLU A 38 8.80 35.04 -4.25
C GLU A 38 8.29 34.41 -5.56
N GLU A 39 8.34 33.08 -5.69
CA GLU A 39 7.85 32.37 -6.88
C GLU A 39 6.32 32.17 -6.90
N ASP A 40 5.67 31.91 -5.76
CA ASP A 40 4.23 31.68 -5.68
C ASP A 40 3.58 32.35 -4.44
N PRO A 41 3.22 33.65 -4.55
CA PRO A 41 2.63 34.38 -3.44
C PRO A 41 1.20 33.94 -3.09
N GLU A 42 0.51 33.21 -3.97
CA GLU A 42 -0.82 32.65 -3.66
C GLU A 42 -0.70 31.37 -2.86
N PHE A 43 0.27 30.51 -3.20
CA PHE A 43 0.56 29.31 -2.43
C PHE A 43 1.10 29.64 -1.03
N ALA A 44 1.98 30.64 -0.88
CA ALA A 44 2.46 31.10 0.42
C ALA A 44 1.31 31.64 1.31
N LYS A 45 0.32 32.31 0.72
CA LYS A 45 -0.92 32.71 1.44
C LYS A 45 -1.75 31.50 1.86
N SER A 46 -1.86 30.47 1.00
CA SER A 46 -2.58 29.24 1.35
C SER A 46 -1.90 28.45 2.47
N LEU A 47 -0.56 28.45 2.54
CA LEU A 47 0.20 27.85 3.64
C LEU A 47 0.01 28.60 4.96
N GLY A 48 -0.10 29.94 4.91
CA GLY A 48 -0.49 30.76 6.06
C GLY A 48 -1.91 30.46 6.55
N GLU A 49 -2.85 30.17 5.65
CA GLU A 49 -4.22 29.74 5.99
C GLU A 49 -4.30 28.29 6.50
N ILE A 50 -3.33 27.43 6.16
CA ILE A 50 -3.13 26.09 6.74
C ILE A 50 -2.37 26.16 8.08
N GLY A 51 -1.96 27.37 8.50
CA GLY A 51 -1.48 27.66 9.85
C GLY A 51 -2.44 27.10 10.93
N PRO A 52 -1.91 26.77 12.12
CA PRO A 52 -2.49 25.81 13.03
C PRO A 52 -3.98 26.07 13.24
N ILE A 53 -4.77 25.07 12.84
CA ILE A 53 -6.21 24.96 13.06
C ILE A 53 -6.48 25.45 14.47
N ASP A 54 -7.24 26.56 14.56
CA ASP A 54 -7.90 27.11 15.75
C ASP A 54 -7.08 27.01 17.06
N PRO A 55 -6.65 28.12 17.72
CA PRO A 55 -5.99 28.03 19.02
C PRO A 55 -6.84 27.33 20.12
N ASN A 56 -8.12 27.03 19.85
CA ASN A 56 -8.97 26.16 20.67
C ASN A 56 -9.04 24.68 20.21
N SER A 57 -8.59 24.32 19.01
CA SER A 57 -8.31 22.94 18.65
C SER A 57 -6.85 22.61 18.94
N GLN A 58 -6.56 22.47 20.24
CA GLN A 58 -5.35 21.79 20.68
C GLN A 58 -5.34 20.37 20.10
N ILE A 59 -4.67 20.20 18.96
CA ILE A 59 -4.03 18.93 18.65
C ILE A 59 -2.88 18.89 19.64
N ASP A 60 -3.09 18.23 20.78
CA ASP A 60 -2.09 17.99 21.81
C ASP A 60 -0.90 17.26 21.20
N SER A 61 0.06 18.04 20.70
CA SER A 61 1.27 17.57 20.03
C SER A 61 2.28 16.94 20.98
N ASP A 62 1.96 16.85 22.27
CA ASP A 62 2.71 16.08 23.27
C ASP A 62 2.12 14.68 23.53
N GLY A 63 1.09 14.27 22.79
CA GLY A 63 0.84 12.89 22.34
C GLY A 63 0.81 11.76 23.37
N THR A 64 0.72 12.03 24.67
CA THR A 64 0.56 10.97 25.66
C THR A 64 -0.88 10.48 25.60
N TYR A 65 -1.10 9.36 24.90
CA TYR A 65 -2.39 8.69 24.86
C TYR A 65 -2.83 8.38 26.30
N THR A 66 -3.86 9.07 26.79
CA THR A 66 -4.34 8.92 28.17
C THR A 66 -5.53 7.96 28.24
N VAL A 67 -5.85 7.51 29.46
CA VAL A 67 -7.04 6.68 29.70
C VAL A 67 -8.33 7.42 29.33
N ASP A 68 -8.34 8.75 29.45
CA ASP A 68 -9.53 9.55 29.16
C ASP A 68 -9.81 9.67 27.66
N ASP A 69 -8.78 9.59 26.82
CA ASP A 69 -8.95 9.53 25.37
C ASP A 69 -9.60 8.22 24.92
N GLU A 70 -9.22 7.11 25.56
CA GLU A 70 -9.89 5.82 25.34
C GLU A 70 -11.36 5.88 25.79
N LYS A 71 -11.68 6.52 26.93
CA LYS A 71 -13.08 6.72 27.35
C LYS A 71 -13.87 7.54 26.33
N LYS A 72 -13.29 8.63 25.78
CA LYS A 72 -13.91 9.44 24.72
C LYS A 72 -14.16 8.61 23.46
N LEU A 73 -13.22 7.75 23.06
CA LEU A 73 -13.37 6.86 21.91
C LEU A 73 -14.48 5.81 22.09
N TRP A 74 -14.62 5.26 23.29
CA TRP A 74 -15.72 4.32 23.58
C TRP A 74 -17.07 5.02 23.63
N ALA A 75 -17.13 6.25 24.13
CA ALA A 75 -18.35 7.06 24.13
C ALA A 75 -18.80 7.45 22.71
N LYS A 76 -17.85 7.78 21.83
CA LYS A 76 -18.11 8.07 20.40
C LYS A 76 -18.29 6.81 19.53
N GLY A 77 -18.13 5.62 20.09
CA GLY A 77 -18.18 4.34 19.37
C GLY A 77 -19.60 3.91 18.95
N SER A 78 -19.70 2.76 18.30
CA SER A 78 -20.97 2.20 17.86
C SER A 78 -21.98 2.01 19.00
N ALA A 79 -23.28 1.99 18.67
CA ALA A 79 -24.35 1.81 19.65
C ALA A 79 -24.17 0.56 20.54
N LEU A 80 -23.55 -0.48 20.00
CA LEU A 80 -23.20 -1.70 20.74
C LEU A 80 -22.09 -1.45 21.78
N ARG A 81 -21.05 -0.68 21.46
CA ARG A 81 -20.01 -0.29 22.42
C ARG A 81 -20.56 0.61 23.54
N GLN A 82 -21.49 1.51 23.21
CA GLN A 82 -22.16 2.33 24.22
C GLN A 82 -23.03 1.49 25.17
N LYS A 83 -23.77 0.49 24.65
CA LYS A 83 -24.53 -0.47 25.47
C LYS A 83 -23.61 -1.30 26.37
N ILE A 84 -22.48 -1.77 25.84
CA ILE A 84 -21.49 -2.53 26.62
C ILE A 84 -20.85 -1.66 27.72
N LEU A 85 -20.58 -0.38 27.44
CA LEU A 85 -20.00 0.55 28.41
C LEU A 85 -20.94 0.81 29.60
N LYS A 86 -22.26 0.80 29.36
CA LYS A 86 -23.27 0.89 30.44
C LYS A 86 -23.24 -0.32 31.37
N VAL A 87 -23.00 -1.52 30.84
CA VAL A 87 -22.95 -2.75 31.63
C VAL A 87 -21.58 -2.92 32.32
N PHE A 88 -20.51 -2.51 31.65
CA PHE A 88 -19.13 -2.73 32.11
C PHE A 88 -18.28 -1.45 31.96
N PRO A 89 -18.34 -0.51 32.93
CA PRO A 89 -17.64 0.77 32.85
C PRO A 89 -16.10 0.67 32.96
N PHE A 90 -15.56 -0.49 33.35
CA PHE A 90 -14.12 -0.72 33.44
C PHE A 90 -13.47 -1.14 32.11
N LEU A 91 -14.25 -1.40 31.06
CA LEU A 91 -13.70 -1.87 29.78
C LEU A 91 -12.74 -0.89 29.10
N PRO A 92 -12.97 0.44 29.10
CA PRO A 92 -12.01 1.39 28.51
C PRO A 92 -10.66 1.39 29.23
N SER A 93 -10.64 1.25 30.56
CA SER A 93 -9.37 1.20 31.30
C SER A 93 -8.63 -0.13 31.06
N LEU A 94 -9.37 -1.23 30.88
CA LEU A 94 -8.82 -2.52 30.50
C LEU A 94 -8.27 -2.52 29.06
N SER A 95 -9.00 -1.96 28.09
CA SER A 95 -8.55 -1.87 26.70
C SER A 95 -7.30 -0.99 26.57
N TYR A 96 -7.23 0.11 27.32
CA TYR A 96 -6.03 0.94 27.44
C TYR A 96 -4.82 0.13 27.94
N LYS A 97 -4.96 -0.61 29.05
CA LYS A 97 -3.89 -1.45 29.60
C LYS A 97 -3.43 -2.52 28.61
N ILE A 98 -4.36 -3.19 27.91
CA ILE A 98 -4.03 -4.20 26.90
C ILE A 98 -3.28 -3.57 25.72
N LYS A 99 -3.72 -2.40 25.22
CA LYS A 99 -3.04 -1.69 24.13
C LYS A 99 -1.63 -1.28 24.55
N MET A 100 -1.46 -0.72 25.74
CA MET A 100 -0.14 -0.33 26.28
C MET A 100 0.78 -1.55 26.50
N GLN A 101 0.25 -2.66 26.98
CA GLN A 101 1.03 -3.90 27.08
C GLN A 101 1.45 -4.44 25.71
N ARG A 102 0.55 -4.40 24.72
CA ARG A 102 0.87 -4.82 23.34
C ARG A 102 1.92 -3.92 22.69
N SER A 103 1.84 -2.59 22.86
CA SER A 103 2.86 -1.68 22.34
C SER A 103 4.21 -1.90 23.03
N ALA A 104 4.22 -2.06 24.35
CA ALA A 104 5.43 -2.39 25.10
C ALA A 104 6.04 -3.74 24.69
N LEU A 105 5.23 -4.77 24.48
CA LEU A 105 5.69 -6.08 23.97
C LEU A 105 6.25 -5.97 22.55
N ARG A 106 5.62 -5.18 21.67
CA ARG A 106 6.10 -4.94 20.31
C ARG A 106 7.46 -4.23 20.31
N LEU A 107 7.64 -3.23 21.16
CA LEU A 107 8.92 -2.54 21.33
C LEU A 107 10.00 -3.48 21.88
N LYS A 108 9.68 -4.28 22.92
CA LYS A 108 10.59 -5.31 23.43
C LYS A 108 10.96 -6.34 22.37
N TRP A 109 10.02 -6.75 21.53
CA TRP A 109 10.27 -7.70 20.44
C TRP A 109 11.22 -7.12 19.38
N ILE A 110 11.04 -5.85 19.01
CA ILE A 110 11.93 -5.15 18.08
C ILE A 110 13.35 -5.08 18.65
N ASP A 111 13.49 -4.62 19.91
CA ASP A 111 14.79 -4.55 20.61
C ASP A 111 15.44 -5.94 20.74
N THR A 112 14.66 -6.98 21.04
CA THR A 112 15.16 -8.36 21.11
C THR A 112 15.64 -8.86 19.74
N LYS A 113 14.90 -8.56 18.66
CA LYS A 113 15.27 -8.93 17.30
C LYS A 113 16.55 -8.23 16.84
N GLU A 114 16.72 -6.96 17.19
CA GLU A 114 17.92 -6.19 16.90
C GLU A 114 19.12 -6.73 17.67
N LYS A 115 18.98 -6.99 18.98
CA LYS A 115 20.01 -7.64 19.80
C LYS A 115 20.38 -9.02 19.27
N LEU A 116 19.42 -9.81 18.81
CA LEU A 116 19.67 -11.12 18.21
C LEU A 116 20.37 -11.01 16.85
N ARG A 117 20.01 -10.03 16.02
CA ARG A 117 20.68 -9.77 14.73
C ARG A 117 22.12 -9.30 14.92
N VAL A 118 22.35 -8.39 15.87
CA VAL A 118 23.70 -7.93 16.24
C VAL A 118 24.49 -9.07 16.88
N GLY A 119 23.85 -9.87 17.74
CA GLY A 119 24.43 -11.07 18.36
C GLY A 119 24.86 -12.12 17.33
N ILE A 120 24.04 -12.42 16.33
CA ILE A 120 24.39 -13.35 15.24
C ILE A 120 25.54 -12.82 14.39
N LYS A 121 25.53 -11.52 14.05
CA LYS A 121 26.63 -10.89 13.29
C LYS A 121 27.94 -10.86 14.08
N ALA A 122 27.89 -10.60 15.39
CA ALA A 122 29.05 -10.63 16.27
C ALA A 122 29.50 -12.06 16.65
N ALA A 123 28.58 -13.04 16.59
CA ALA A 123 28.86 -14.44 16.90
C ALA A 123 29.62 -15.18 15.79
N GLY A 124 29.68 -14.66 14.56
CA GLY A 124 30.47 -15.26 13.47
C GLY A 124 31.93 -15.57 13.86
N PRO A 125 32.73 -14.59 14.33
CA PRO A 125 34.11 -14.84 14.75
C PRO A 125 34.24 -15.63 16.06
N ALA A 126 33.29 -15.50 17.00
CA ALA A 126 33.32 -16.23 18.27
C ALA A 126 32.96 -17.71 18.10
N THR A 127 31.97 -18.03 17.26
CA THR A 127 31.58 -19.40 16.91
C THR A 127 32.67 -20.08 16.08
N LEU A 128 33.31 -19.38 15.14
CA LEU A 128 34.47 -19.90 14.41
C LEU A 128 35.65 -20.19 15.34
N LYS A 129 35.92 -19.35 16.35
CA LYS A 129 36.95 -19.63 17.38
C LYS A 129 36.57 -20.83 18.24
N ALA A 130 35.32 -20.97 18.64
CA ALA A 130 34.83 -22.12 19.40
C ALA A 130 34.91 -23.43 18.59
N ILE A 131 34.55 -23.38 17.29
CA ILE A 131 34.69 -24.52 16.37
C ILE A 131 36.16 -24.88 16.17
N LYS A 132 37.05 -23.89 15.98
CA LYS A 132 38.51 -24.14 15.88
C LYS A 132 39.09 -24.71 17.18
N ALA A 133 38.68 -24.21 18.34
CA ALA A 133 39.11 -24.74 19.63
C ALA A 133 38.58 -26.16 19.87
N GLY A 134 37.34 -26.45 19.45
CA GLY A 134 36.77 -27.79 19.46
C GLY A 134 37.51 -28.76 18.54
N LEU A 135 37.83 -28.33 17.31
CA LEU A 135 38.64 -29.10 16.36
C LEU A 135 40.05 -29.39 16.90
N GLY A 136 40.66 -28.45 17.61
CA GLY A 136 41.94 -28.65 18.29
C GLY A 136 41.87 -29.78 19.32
N LYS A 137 40.88 -29.74 20.22
CA LYS A 137 40.66 -30.80 21.22
C LYS A 137 40.34 -32.15 20.59
N ILE A 138 39.61 -32.17 19.47
CA ILE A 138 39.35 -33.39 18.70
C ILE A 138 40.65 -33.93 18.10
N LYS A 139 41.51 -33.08 17.54
CA LYS A 139 42.81 -33.49 17.00
C LYS A 139 43.71 -34.09 18.07
N ASP A 140 43.77 -33.46 19.24
CA ASP A 140 44.55 -33.95 20.38
C ASP A 140 43.99 -35.29 20.91
N GLY A 141 42.67 -35.41 20.97
CA GLY A 141 41.97 -36.65 21.32
C GLY A 141 42.19 -37.77 20.30
N ILE A 142 42.24 -37.47 19.00
CA ILE A 142 42.56 -38.43 17.93
C ILE A 142 44.00 -38.92 18.08
N GLY A 143 44.95 -38.03 18.42
CA GLY A 143 46.35 -38.40 18.66
C GLY A 143 46.50 -39.40 19.81
N ALA A 144 45.87 -39.11 20.96
CA ALA A 144 45.84 -40.02 22.11
C ALA A 144 45.10 -41.34 21.80
N GLY A 145 43.99 -41.27 21.06
CA GLY A 145 43.24 -42.44 20.63
C GLY A 145 44.00 -43.35 19.67
N LEU A 146 44.82 -42.79 18.77
CA LEU A 146 45.68 -43.55 17.87
C LEU A 146 46.82 -44.26 18.61
N ALA A 147 47.37 -43.66 19.66
CA ALA A 147 48.35 -44.31 20.52
C ALA A 147 47.74 -45.51 21.26
N ALA A 148 46.56 -45.33 21.87
CA ALA A 148 45.82 -46.41 22.52
C ALA A 148 45.38 -47.51 21.52
N PHE A 149 45.03 -47.13 20.29
CA PHE A 149 44.66 -48.09 19.24
C PHE A 149 45.82 -49.01 18.85
N LYS A 150 47.08 -48.54 18.91
CA LYS A 150 48.25 -49.39 18.61
C LYS A 150 48.38 -50.54 19.61
N GLU A 151 48.08 -50.29 20.89
CA GLU A 151 48.15 -51.27 21.98
C GLU A 151 47.03 -52.32 21.96
N PHE A 152 45.98 -52.12 21.17
CA PHE A 152 44.88 -53.08 21.09
C PHE A 152 45.24 -54.38 20.36
N SER A 153 44.68 -55.48 20.86
CA SER A 153 44.71 -56.77 20.20
C SER A 153 43.94 -56.73 18.87
N LEU A 154 44.27 -57.64 17.95
CA LEU A 154 43.71 -57.69 16.59
C LEU A 154 42.17 -57.74 16.58
N VAL A 155 41.56 -58.46 17.51
CA VAL A 155 40.10 -58.56 17.66
C VAL A 155 39.47 -57.21 18.02
N LYS A 156 40.08 -56.47 18.95
CA LYS A 156 39.61 -55.13 19.35
C LYS A 156 39.76 -54.12 18.21
N LYS A 157 40.82 -54.23 17.41
CA LYS A 157 41.03 -53.39 16.22
C LYS A 157 39.94 -53.63 15.18
N LEU A 158 39.60 -54.89 14.90
CA LEU A 158 38.51 -55.27 13.98
C LEU A 158 37.15 -54.77 14.49
N ALA A 159 36.84 -54.95 15.78
CA ALA A 159 35.61 -54.45 16.37
C ALA A 159 35.48 -52.92 16.28
N PHE A 160 36.59 -52.20 16.51
CA PHE A 160 36.61 -50.74 16.36
C PHE A 160 36.39 -50.29 14.91
N VAL A 161 37.04 -50.92 13.93
CA VAL A 161 36.81 -50.62 12.50
C VAL A 161 35.35 -50.89 12.11
N GLY A 162 34.76 -51.99 12.59
CA GLY A 162 33.34 -52.29 12.40
C GLY A 162 32.42 -51.22 12.98
N LEU A 163 32.73 -50.72 14.19
CA LEU A 163 31.96 -49.66 14.85
C LEU A 163 32.09 -48.31 14.12
N VAL A 164 33.28 -47.97 13.61
CA VAL A 164 33.51 -46.76 12.78
C VAL A 164 32.74 -46.88 11.47
N ALA A 165 32.78 -48.03 10.79
CA ALA A 165 32.01 -48.25 9.57
C ALA A 165 30.50 -48.13 9.83
N ALA A 166 29.99 -48.72 10.93
CA ALA A 166 28.59 -48.62 11.31
C ALA A 166 28.16 -47.18 11.63
N THR A 167 29.01 -46.39 12.30
CA THR A 167 28.72 -44.97 12.56
C THR A 167 28.72 -44.13 11.29
N VAL A 168 29.64 -44.38 10.35
CA VAL A 168 29.63 -43.71 9.03
C VAL A 168 28.33 -44.03 8.27
N VAL A 169 27.91 -45.30 8.24
CA VAL A 169 26.64 -45.70 7.62
C VAL A 169 25.44 -45.01 8.30
N ALA A 170 25.41 -44.97 9.64
CA ALA A 170 24.36 -44.28 10.39
C ALA A 170 24.31 -42.78 10.08
N CYS A 171 25.47 -42.11 9.97
CA CYS A 171 25.55 -40.71 9.57
C CYS A 171 25.05 -40.48 8.13
N ILE A 172 25.37 -41.37 7.18
CA ILE A 172 24.88 -41.28 5.80
C ILE A 172 23.36 -41.46 5.75
N VAL A 173 22.82 -42.43 6.48
CA VAL A 173 21.37 -42.66 6.56
C VAL A 173 20.67 -41.47 7.22
N GLY A 174 21.20 -40.97 8.34
CA GLY A 174 20.68 -39.77 9.01
C GLY A 174 20.72 -38.53 8.12
N TYR A 175 21.81 -38.34 7.37
CA TYR A 175 21.93 -37.26 6.40
C TYR A 175 20.92 -37.40 5.25
N LYS A 176 20.72 -38.61 4.71
CA LYS A 176 19.73 -38.86 3.67
C LYS A 176 18.28 -38.74 4.18
N ALA A 177 18.03 -39.11 5.43
CA ALA A 177 16.73 -38.95 6.09
C ALA A 177 16.41 -37.46 6.34
N ALA A 178 17.38 -36.68 6.82
CA ALA A 178 17.21 -35.25 7.05
C ALA A 178 17.03 -34.44 5.76
N ASN A 179 17.67 -34.86 4.66
CA ASN A 179 17.52 -34.20 3.36
C ASN A 179 16.36 -34.75 2.51
N HIS A 180 15.34 -35.34 3.15
CA HIS A 180 14.08 -35.74 2.52
C HIS A 180 14.20 -36.74 1.34
N LYS A 181 15.29 -37.50 1.24
CA LYS A 181 15.48 -38.47 0.14
C LYS A 181 15.12 -39.91 0.52
N LEU A 182 14.97 -40.20 1.81
CA LEU A 182 14.78 -41.56 2.32
C LEU A 182 13.32 -41.84 2.68
N LEU A 183 12.57 -40.81 3.06
CA LEU A 183 11.12 -40.85 3.18
C LEU A 183 10.55 -40.24 1.89
N PRO A 184 9.66 -40.93 1.16
CA PRO A 184 8.96 -40.30 0.05
C PRO A 184 8.26 -39.05 0.57
N GLU A 185 8.40 -37.92 -0.13
CA GLU A 185 7.59 -36.73 0.16
C GLU A 185 6.13 -37.14 0.14
N ASP A 186 5.37 -36.70 1.15
CA ASP A 186 3.93 -36.89 1.18
C ASP A 186 3.38 -36.31 -0.13
N GLN A 187 2.98 -37.20 -1.04
CA GLN A 187 2.32 -36.77 -2.26
C GLN A 187 1.00 -36.17 -1.82
N ASP A 188 0.86 -34.86 -1.96
CA ASP A 188 -0.40 -34.18 -1.68
C ASP A 188 -1.49 -34.85 -2.51
N LEU A 189 -2.43 -35.53 -1.84
CA LEU A 189 -3.51 -36.29 -2.48
C LEU A 189 -4.43 -35.39 -3.33
N PHE A 190 -4.34 -34.08 -3.13
CA PHE A 190 -5.14 -33.09 -3.83
C PHE A 190 -4.22 -32.09 -4.52
N LEU A 191 -4.48 -31.86 -5.80
CA LEU A 191 -3.82 -30.80 -6.55
C LEU A 191 -4.32 -29.45 -6.00
N PRO A 192 -3.48 -28.65 -5.33
CA PRO A 192 -3.90 -27.35 -4.81
C PRO A 192 -4.22 -26.37 -5.94
N SER A 193 -3.66 -26.62 -7.12
CA SER A 193 -3.84 -25.83 -8.33
C SER A 193 -3.70 -26.71 -9.56
N LEU A 194 -4.51 -26.45 -10.59
CA LEU A 194 -4.33 -27.05 -11.92
C LEU A 194 -3.10 -26.51 -12.66
N GLU A 195 -2.42 -25.51 -12.09
CA GLU A 195 -1.23 -24.91 -12.67
C GLU A 195 -0.11 -25.94 -12.91
N GLU A 196 0.04 -26.93 -12.02
CA GLU A 196 1.04 -28.00 -12.18
C GLU A 196 0.75 -28.95 -13.35
N TRP A 197 -0.52 -29.03 -13.76
CA TRP A 197 -0.98 -29.87 -14.87
C TRP A 197 -1.27 -29.08 -16.15
N ALA A 198 -1.12 -27.75 -16.10
CA ALA A 198 -1.37 -26.89 -17.24
C ALA A 198 -0.30 -27.11 -18.32
N GLN A 199 -0.75 -27.26 -19.56
CA GLN A 199 0.14 -27.42 -20.73
C GLN A 199 1.00 -26.18 -20.98
N ALA A 200 0.50 -25.00 -20.60
CA ALA A 200 1.22 -23.75 -20.65
C ALA A 200 0.83 -22.90 -19.43
N LYS A 201 1.82 -22.24 -18.84
CA LYS A 201 1.63 -21.22 -17.80
C LYS A 201 1.82 -19.85 -18.44
N TYR A 202 0.76 -19.06 -18.47
CA TYR A 202 0.84 -17.66 -18.92
C TYR A 202 1.08 -16.79 -17.70
N LEU A 203 2.29 -16.26 -17.58
CA LEU A 203 2.63 -15.26 -16.59
C LEU A 203 2.31 -13.88 -17.17
N TYR A 204 1.23 -13.28 -16.70
CA TYR A 204 0.88 -11.91 -17.05
C TYR A 204 1.71 -10.96 -16.19
N ASP A 205 2.61 -10.19 -16.81
CA ASP A 205 3.31 -9.14 -16.10
C ASP A 205 2.34 -7.98 -15.85
N THR A 206 1.88 -7.85 -14.60
CA THR A 206 0.93 -6.81 -14.18
C THR A 206 1.49 -5.39 -14.38
N LYS A 207 2.79 -5.25 -14.66
CA LYS A 207 3.44 -3.94 -14.86
C LYS A 207 3.54 -3.53 -16.32
N GLU A 208 3.70 -4.48 -17.24
CA GLU A 208 3.97 -4.19 -18.66
C GLU A 208 2.72 -4.29 -19.54
N GLU A 209 1.82 -5.22 -19.25
CA GLU A 209 0.55 -5.29 -19.96
C GLU A 209 -0.45 -4.34 -19.30
N GLN A 210 -0.88 -3.31 -20.05
CA GLN A 210 -2.02 -2.48 -19.69
C GLN A 210 -3.25 -3.39 -19.59
N MET A 211 -3.53 -3.89 -18.39
CA MET A 211 -4.77 -4.58 -18.11
C MET A 211 -5.90 -3.59 -18.39
N GLU A 212 -6.57 -3.76 -19.54
CA GLU A 212 -7.79 -3.05 -19.81
C GLU A 212 -8.81 -3.48 -18.75
N SER A 213 -9.23 -2.51 -17.92
CA SER A 213 -10.35 -2.70 -17.02
C SER A 213 -11.53 -3.18 -17.87
N PHE A 214 -12.13 -4.32 -17.49
CA PHE A 214 -13.27 -4.92 -18.21
C PHE A 214 -14.38 -3.91 -18.50
N TYR A 215 -14.54 -2.93 -17.62
CA TYR A 215 -15.52 -1.86 -17.75
C TYR A 215 -15.05 -0.71 -18.66
N ASP A 216 -13.75 -0.46 -18.81
CA ASP A 216 -13.21 0.59 -19.70
C ASP A 216 -13.01 0.11 -21.15
N SER A 217 -13.27 -1.18 -21.45
CA SER A 217 -13.16 -1.69 -22.82
C SER A 217 -14.23 -1.07 -23.73
N THR A 218 -13.81 -0.56 -24.88
CA THR A 218 -14.71 -0.06 -25.95
C THR A 218 -15.62 -1.13 -26.52
N ARG A 219 -15.31 -2.41 -26.26
CA ARG A 219 -16.09 -3.57 -26.67
C ARG A 219 -17.28 -3.84 -25.76
N THR A 220 -17.27 -3.32 -24.54
CA THR A 220 -18.39 -3.47 -23.60
C THR A 220 -19.49 -2.49 -24.00
N SER A 221 -20.72 -2.98 -24.16
CA SER A 221 -21.87 -2.13 -24.50
C SER A 221 -22.06 -1.06 -23.43
N GLN A 222 -21.86 0.20 -23.80
CA GLN A 222 -21.97 1.34 -22.88
C GLN A 222 -23.46 1.57 -22.58
N ASN A 223 -23.88 1.27 -21.35
CA ASN A 223 -25.23 1.55 -20.87
C ASN A 223 -25.33 3.05 -20.52
N MET A 224 -25.46 3.90 -21.55
CA MET A 224 -25.50 5.35 -21.40
C MET A 224 -26.86 5.92 -21.80
N ILE A 225 -27.32 6.92 -21.04
CA ILE A 225 -28.53 7.69 -21.35
C ILE A 225 -28.28 9.18 -21.32
N GLU A 226 -28.85 9.90 -22.29
CA GLU A 226 -28.87 11.35 -22.32
C GLU A 226 -30.02 11.88 -21.45
N MET A 227 -29.69 12.73 -20.49
CA MET A 227 -30.67 13.46 -19.70
C MET A 227 -31.12 14.72 -20.44
N LYS A 228 -32.40 15.09 -20.27
CA LYS A 228 -32.90 16.36 -20.81
C LYS A 228 -32.11 17.53 -20.25
N LYS A 229 -32.02 18.61 -21.04
CA LYS A 229 -31.41 19.87 -20.63
C LYS A 229 -32.02 20.39 -19.32
N ILE A 230 -31.15 20.70 -18.37
CA ILE A 230 -31.48 21.23 -17.06
C ILE A 230 -31.03 22.69 -17.02
N VAL A 231 -31.93 23.58 -16.60
CA VAL A 231 -31.64 25.01 -16.39
C VAL A 231 -31.89 25.32 -14.93
N ALA A 232 -30.87 25.82 -14.25
CA ALA A 232 -30.91 26.10 -12.81
C ALA A 232 -30.27 27.46 -12.51
N ASN A 233 -30.76 28.13 -11.46
CA ASN A 233 -30.11 29.32 -10.92
C ASN A 233 -28.97 28.87 -10.02
N ILE A 234 -27.76 29.37 -10.24
CA ILE A 234 -26.60 29.02 -9.42
C ILE A 234 -26.32 30.13 -8.41
N ARG A 235 -25.50 29.86 -7.40
CA ARG A 235 -25.17 30.89 -6.41
C ARG A 235 -24.28 31.98 -7.01
N PRO A 236 -24.57 33.26 -6.72
CA PRO A 236 -23.75 34.37 -7.18
C PRO A 236 -22.37 34.31 -6.55
N SER A 237 -21.38 34.77 -7.31
CA SER A 237 -20.02 34.99 -6.83
C SER A 237 -19.54 36.40 -7.20
N LYS A 238 -18.30 36.75 -6.84
CA LYS A 238 -17.76 38.10 -7.10
C LYS A 238 -17.65 38.41 -8.59
N SER A 239 -17.54 37.38 -9.43
CA SER A 239 -17.36 37.48 -10.88
C SER A 239 -18.67 37.37 -11.66
N SER A 240 -19.81 37.18 -10.98
CA SER A 240 -21.12 37.01 -11.61
C SER A 240 -22.02 38.23 -11.39
N GLY A 241 -23.08 38.31 -12.20
CA GLY A 241 -24.21 39.19 -11.98
C GLY A 241 -25.09 38.75 -10.80
N PRO A 242 -26.22 39.44 -10.59
CA PRO A 242 -27.10 39.20 -9.44
C PRO A 242 -27.83 37.86 -9.50
N ASN A 243 -28.07 37.31 -10.70
CA ASN A 243 -28.84 36.07 -10.91
C ASN A 243 -28.15 35.20 -11.98
N PRO A 244 -27.01 34.57 -11.67
CA PRO A 244 -26.35 33.69 -12.64
C PRO A 244 -27.16 32.41 -12.87
N MET A 245 -27.08 31.88 -14.09
CA MET A 245 -27.83 30.70 -14.51
C MET A 245 -26.93 29.70 -15.21
N ALA A 246 -27.15 28.41 -14.98
CA ALA A 246 -26.48 27.32 -15.69
C ALA A 246 -27.50 26.51 -16.49
N ALA A 247 -27.18 26.24 -17.75
CA ALA A 247 -27.91 25.33 -18.61
C ALA A 247 -27.00 24.17 -19.01
N MET A 248 -27.33 22.95 -18.56
CA MET A 248 -26.48 21.77 -18.69
C MET A 248 -27.22 20.56 -19.24
N GLU A 249 -26.49 19.75 -20.02
CA GLU A 249 -26.92 18.45 -20.54
C GLU A 249 -25.91 17.39 -20.10
N PHE A 250 -26.42 16.24 -19.66
CA PHE A 250 -25.61 15.18 -19.06
C PHE A 250 -25.81 13.84 -19.76
N TYR A 251 -24.73 13.07 -19.89
CA TYR A 251 -24.79 11.64 -20.15
C TYR A 251 -24.53 10.89 -18.85
N VAL A 252 -25.39 9.93 -18.53
CA VAL A 252 -25.26 9.09 -17.34
C VAL A 252 -24.94 7.67 -17.77
N GLU A 253 -23.82 7.13 -17.28
CA GLU A 253 -23.35 5.77 -17.57
C GLU A 253 -23.67 4.84 -16.38
N GLY A 254 -24.53 3.85 -16.62
CA GLY A 254 -24.88 2.81 -15.65
C GLY A 254 -23.96 1.59 -15.74
N THR A 255 -23.77 0.88 -14.63
CA THR A 255 -23.04 -0.41 -14.64
C THR A 255 -23.81 -1.53 -15.34
N VAL A 256 -25.14 -1.45 -15.36
CA VAL A 256 -26.07 -2.45 -15.92
C VAL A 256 -27.19 -1.73 -16.68
N ALA A 257 -27.77 -2.36 -17.69
CA ALA A 257 -28.88 -1.79 -18.47
C ALA A 257 -30.11 -1.45 -17.60
N GLU A 258 -30.39 -2.23 -16.55
CA GLU A 258 -31.49 -1.98 -15.61
C GLU A 258 -31.39 -0.62 -14.92
N VAL A 259 -30.17 -0.16 -14.62
CA VAL A 259 -29.93 1.18 -14.04
C VAL A 259 -30.40 2.27 -14.98
N VAL A 260 -30.17 2.11 -16.28
CA VAL A 260 -30.59 3.08 -17.29
C VAL A 260 -32.11 3.13 -17.41
N VAL A 261 -32.78 1.97 -17.35
CA VAL A 261 -34.24 1.88 -17.32
C VAL A 261 -34.79 2.54 -16.06
N GLU A 262 -34.22 2.26 -14.89
CA GLU A 262 -34.64 2.88 -13.62
C GLU A 262 -34.48 4.40 -13.64
N ILE A 263 -33.34 4.92 -14.14
CA ILE A 263 -33.12 6.36 -14.30
C ILE A 263 -34.14 6.97 -15.25
N LYS A 264 -34.52 6.26 -16.32
CA LYS A 264 -35.50 6.75 -17.28
C LYS A 264 -36.92 6.78 -16.70
N ASP A 265 -37.30 5.76 -15.95
CA ASP A 265 -38.60 5.69 -15.28
C ASP A 265 -38.74 6.74 -14.17
N ARG A 266 -37.63 7.04 -13.47
CA ARG A 266 -37.54 8.04 -12.40
C ARG A 266 -36.93 9.37 -12.86
N GLU A 267 -37.01 9.68 -14.16
CA GLU A 267 -36.41 10.89 -14.75
C GLU A 267 -36.82 12.19 -14.04
N PRO A 268 -38.09 12.41 -13.61
CA PRO A 268 -38.47 13.62 -12.87
C PRO A 268 -37.77 13.79 -11.53
N GLU A 269 -37.57 12.69 -10.78
CA GLU A 269 -36.87 12.70 -9.49
C GLU A 269 -35.38 12.95 -9.69
N MET A 270 -34.76 12.30 -10.68
CA MET A 270 -33.37 12.54 -11.04
C MET A 270 -33.16 13.99 -11.47
N LYS A 271 -34.09 14.55 -12.24
CA LYS A 271 -34.04 15.96 -12.64
C LYS A 271 -34.09 16.92 -11.45
N ASP A 272 -34.97 16.68 -10.47
CA ASP A 272 -35.06 17.47 -9.24
C ASP A 272 -33.76 17.39 -8.42
N LEU A 273 -33.20 16.19 -8.28
CA LEU A 273 -31.91 15.98 -7.60
C LEU A 273 -30.79 16.78 -8.29
N PHE A 274 -30.69 16.69 -9.61
CA PHE A 274 -29.69 17.46 -10.36
C PHE A 274 -29.88 18.97 -10.17
N LEU A 275 -31.12 19.46 -10.28
CA LEU A 275 -31.42 20.88 -10.08
C LEU A 275 -30.89 21.36 -8.72
N ARG A 276 -31.21 20.67 -7.63
CA ARG A 276 -30.76 21.03 -6.28
C ARG A 276 -29.25 21.01 -6.16
N THR A 277 -28.58 19.97 -6.67
CA THR A 277 -27.10 19.90 -6.61
C THR A 277 -26.43 21.00 -7.44
N ILE A 278 -27.03 21.41 -8.57
CA ILE A 278 -26.52 22.51 -9.40
C ILE A 278 -26.74 23.86 -8.71
N GLU A 279 -27.91 24.08 -8.09
CA GLU A 279 -28.25 25.31 -7.35
C GLU A 279 -27.31 25.57 -6.15
N GLU A 280 -26.71 24.52 -5.58
CA GLU A 280 -25.75 24.64 -4.49
C GLU A 280 -24.36 25.15 -4.92
N MET A 281 -24.04 25.10 -6.22
CA MET A 281 -22.74 25.49 -6.74
C MET A 281 -22.66 27.00 -7.00
N ASN A 282 -21.47 27.59 -6.79
CA ASN A 282 -21.21 29.00 -7.10
C ASN A 282 -20.82 29.17 -8.58
N TYR A 283 -21.02 30.37 -9.13
CA TYR A 283 -20.64 30.70 -10.51
C TYR A 283 -19.17 30.37 -10.84
N ASP A 284 -18.21 30.76 -9.98
CA ASP A 284 -16.78 30.48 -10.22
C ASP A 284 -16.47 28.98 -10.32
N GLN A 285 -17.14 28.16 -9.51
CA GLN A 285 -16.99 26.70 -9.53
C GLN A 285 -17.60 26.12 -10.80
N MET A 286 -18.74 26.65 -11.25
CA MET A 286 -19.40 26.19 -12.46
C MET A 286 -18.68 26.61 -13.73
N ALA A 287 -17.97 27.74 -13.70
CA ALA A 287 -17.12 28.20 -14.79
C ALA A 287 -15.84 27.36 -14.90
N SER A 288 -15.26 26.92 -13.77
CA SER A 288 -14.02 26.16 -13.73
C SER A 288 -14.19 24.69 -14.16
N GLY A 289 -13.11 24.09 -14.69
CA GLY A 289 -13.09 22.67 -15.06
C GLY A 289 -13.18 21.74 -13.85
N GLU A 290 -12.48 22.10 -12.76
CA GLU A 290 -12.47 21.33 -11.51
C GLU A 290 -13.84 21.31 -10.84
N GLY A 291 -14.55 22.45 -10.80
CA GLY A 291 -15.87 22.49 -10.20
C GLY A 291 -16.92 21.68 -10.98
N LYS A 292 -16.78 21.59 -12.32
CA LYS A 292 -17.57 20.67 -13.15
C LYS A 292 -17.30 19.20 -12.83
N GLN A 293 -16.04 18.81 -12.62
CA GLN A 293 -15.71 17.45 -12.18
C GLN A 293 -16.29 17.15 -10.81
N LEU A 294 -16.17 18.09 -9.88
CA LEU A 294 -16.71 17.99 -8.53
C LEU A 294 -18.24 17.89 -8.54
N LEU A 295 -18.92 18.61 -9.45
CA LEU A 295 -20.36 18.46 -9.69
C LEU A 295 -20.71 17.04 -10.14
N CYS A 296 -20.03 16.50 -11.16
CA CYS A 296 -20.27 15.14 -11.63
C CYS A 296 -20.09 14.09 -10.53
N ASP A 297 -19.08 14.26 -9.66
CA ASP A 297 -18.85 13.36 -8.54
C ASP A 297 -19.92 13.46 -7.45
N ARG A 298 -20.41 14.66 -7.15
CA ARG A 298 -21.54 14.84 -6.22
C ARG A 298 -22.81 14.21 -6.77
N LEU A 299 -23.17 14.54 -8.01
CA LEU A 299 -24.32 13.95 -8.70
C LEU A 299 -24.25 12.43 -8.72
N ARG A 300 -23.08 11.86 -9.03
CA ARG A 300 -22.87 10.40 -9.02
C ARG A 300 -23.13 9.81 -7.63
N LYS A 301 -22.63 10.44 -6.57
CA LYS A 301 -22.85 9.97 -5.20
C LYS A 301 -24.32 10.06 -4.80
N ASP A 302 -25.02 11.12 -5.18
CA ASP A 302 -26.40 11.35 -4.78
C ASP A 302 -27.39 10.46 -5.56
N ILE A 303 -27.21 10.28 -6.86
CA ILE A 303 -28.00 9.32 -7.65
C ILE A 303 -27.83 7.91 -7.09
N ASN A 304 -26.59 7.51 -6.76
CA ASN A 304 -26.30 6.18 -6.22
C ASN A 304 -26.93 5.91 -4.84
N LYS A 305 -27.38 6.93 -4.11
CA LYS A 305 -28.16 6.76 -2.87
C LYS A 305 -29.63 6.41 -3.15
N VAL A 306 -30.14 6.82 -4.32
CA VAL A 306 -31.56 6.74 -4.68
C VAL A 306 -31.87 5.50 -5.54
N LEU A 307 -30.89 5.02 -6.32
CA LEU A 307 -31.03 3.83 -7.15
C LEU A 307 -31.10 2.54 -6.34
N THR A 308 -31.85 1.57 -6.87
CA THR A 308 -32.07 0.27 -6.24
C THR A 308 -31.47 -0.90 -7.02
N THR A 309 -31.44 -0.83 -8.35
CA THR A 309 -31.05 -1.94 -9.23
C THR A 309 -29.55 -2.01 -9.55
N GLY A 310 -28.79 -0.96 -9.22
CA GLY A 310 -27.37 -0.91 -9.52
C GLY A 310 -26.76 0.45 -9.20
N LYS A 311 -25.67 0.79 -9.91
CA LYS A 311 -24.92 2.04 -9.67
C LYS A 311 -24.62 2.77 -10.97
N VAL A 312 -24.60 4.09 -10.90
CA VAL A 312 -24.00 4.98 -11.90
C VAL A 312 -22.49 4.94 -11.73
N ARG A 313 -21.80 4.66 -12.83
CA ARG A 313 -20.35 4.58 -12.91
C ARG A 313 -19.74 5.96 -13.10
N ARG A 314 -20.19 6.69 -14.13
CA ARG A 314 -19.70 8.03 -14.51
C ARG A 314 -20.86 8.89 -15.01
N ILE A 315 -20.70 10.20 -14.84
CA ILE A 315 -21.58 11.22 -15.40
C ILE A 315 -20.72 12.17 -16.21
N PHE A 316 -21.09 12.39 -17.46
CA PHE A 316 -20.39 13.27 -18.38
C PHE A 316 -21.25 14.50 -18.66
N ILE A 317 -20.63 15.66 -18.78
CA ILE A 317 -21.29 16.89 -19.22
C ILE A 317 -21.16 16.95 -20.74
N LYS A 318 -22.28 16.88 -21.45
CA LYS A 318 -22.33 17.05 -22.91
C LYS A 318 -22.17 18.51 -23.29
N THR A 319 -22.90 19.38 -22.60
CA THR A 319 -22.91 20.81 -22.85
C THR A 319 -23.15 21.53 -21.53
N ALA A 320 -22.36 22.58 -21.26
CA ALA A 320 -22.55 23.46 -20.12
C ALA A 320 -22.42 24.90 -20.58
N ILE A 321 -23.53 25.64 -20.49
CA ILE A 321 -23.60 27.06 -20.76
C ILE A 321 -23.86 27.75 -19.42
N VAL A 322 -22.91 28.55 -18.96
CA VAL A 322 -23.04 29.32 -17.71
C VAL A 322 -23.16 30.78 -18.09
N LYS A 323 -24.23 31.42 -17.61
CA LYS A 323 -24.49 32.84 -17.80
C LYS A 323 -24.12 33.58 -16.52
N PRO A 324 -23.26 34.62 -16.60
CA PRO A 324 -22.97 35.49 -15.46
C PRO A 324 -24.21 36.25 -15.00
#